data_AF-A0A4U8Q162-F1
#
_entry.id   AF-A0A4U8Q162-F1
#
_cell.length_a   1.000
_cell.length_b   1.000
_cell.length_c   1.000
_cell.angle_alpha   90.00
_cell.angle_beta   90.00
_cell.angle_gamma   90.00
#
_symmetry.space_group_name_H-M   'P 1'
#
loop_
_entity.id
_entity.type
_entity.pdbx_description
1 polymer ?
#
loop_
_entity_poly.entity_id
_entity_poly.type
_entity_poly.pdbx_seq_one_letter_code
_entity_poly.pdbx_strand_id
1 'polypeptide(L)'
;MATNFKIIEMFMNTSPCYTNNRRITPRGVVTHSTATPGAKHTNFYNLWNQPNPDAGVHYIIDDTGIYQLLPENRRSWHAGSPANDLYISYEICEPGTFKYNGQWERMGNYNPSSPENVAYFNNVYEKGVWLSAYLCIKYGWIPDKNHVLCHYEVYQRGEGTCHIDVTHWFPKHGKSMDIFRSDGKQMMETGNFKSAPTPTISYYRVGTDWQNGKCMNQAGAYTSKENAVKACGSGYKVFDEKGKIVYTAPTSKGTQPSAFAGLSESQAAAKILALAKADYQKTGILASVTAAQMILESGYVKTDLAVDACNCFGMKTTLSNNSWKSSTGDGKSKYTKITNEEYTPRIISKVTADFRKYPCIEDSISDHSAYLLDARSGDKLRYDGLKEAKDYNEAITIIKNGGYATDSKYIDKICNLIKRFELDKYDGNGNTAPSPAPDKDLKYKVGQYVDCSSYYNKAADPVSKAVIKPLSGTITATKPKKVNPYQIDGKYWCNDGDIRSVGKAFEQYNVKVSSGDVYIRSNAGTNYASKGFTGIGKFGIVEEKKDSQGRTWGLLKAYQRKKDGWIALWLDCVKKV
;
A
#
# COMPACT_ATOMS: atom_id res chain seq x y z
N MET A 1 48.92 -14.75 -15.12
CA MET A 1 48.10 -13.67 -14.52
C MET A 1 47.90 -13.94 -13.04
N ALA A 2 47.97 -12.92 -12.18
CA ALA A 2 47.62 -13.08 -10.77
C ALA A 2 46.13 -13.49 -10.64
N THR A 3 45.84 -14.39 -9.70
CA THR A 3 44.57 -15.13 -9.57
C THR A 3 43.43 -14.33 -8.93
N ASN A 4 43.33 -13.02 -9.16
CA ASN A 4 42.40 -12.16 -8.41
C ASN A 4 40.92 -12.41 -8.76
N PHE A 5 40.63 -12.97 -9.94
CA PHE A 5 39.27 -13.34 -10.33
C PHE A 5 39.19 -14.81 -10.71
N LYS A 6 38.01 -15.39 -10.47
CA LYS A 6 37.67 -16.77 -10.83
C LYS A 6 36.45 -16.77 -11.75
N ILE A 7 36.51 -17.60 -12.79
CA ILE A 7 35.36 -17.91 -13.64
C ILE A 7 34.51 -18.97 -12.95
N ILE A 8 33.21 -18.71 -12.84
CA ILE A 8 32.23 -19.63 -12.27
C ILE A 8 31.41 -20.22 -13.43
N GLU A 9 31.47 -21.54 -13.62
CA GLU A 9 30.69 -22.20 -14.67
C GLU A 9 29.22 -22.32 -14.28
N MET A 10 28.34 -21.89 -15.19
CA MET A 10 26.88 -21.89 -15.02
C MET A 10 26.23 -22.07 -16.41
N PHE A 11 26.49 -23.22 -17.04
CA PHE A 11 26.08 -23.45 -18.43
C PHE A 11 24.56 -23.46 -18.64
N MET A 12 24.10 -22.75 -19.66
CA MET A 12 22.71 -22.66 -20.08
C MET A 12 22.28 -23.89 -20.88
N ASN A 13 22.23 -25.05 -20.24
CA ASN A 13 22.01 -26.36 -20.89
C ASN A 13 20.66 -26.54 -21.59
N THR A 14 19.68 -25.67 -21.33
CA THR A 14 18.36 -25.67 -21.95
C THR A 14 18.30 -24.74 -23.18
N SER A 15 19.21 -23.76 -23.27
CA SER A 15 19.26 -22.80 -24.37
C SER A 15 19.62 -23.47 -25.71
N PRO A 16 18.98 -23.12 -26.83
CA PRO A 16 19.42 -23.48 -28.18
C PRO A 16 20.86 -23.07 -28.51
N CYS A 17 21.40 -22.02 -27.88
CA CYS A 17 22.82 -21.67 -28.00
C CYS A 17 23.72 -22.81 -27.50
N TYR A 18 23.24 -23.57 -26.52
CA TYR A 18 23.90 -24.78 -26.03
C TYR A 18 23.44 -26.00 -26.85
N THR A 19 22.15 -26.33 -26.84
CA THR A 19 21.63 -27.63 -27.32
C THR A 19 21.83 -27.87 -28.81
N ASN A 20 21.86 -26.83 -29.65
CA ASN A 20 22.14 -26.99 -31.09
C ASN A 20 23.58 -27.43 -31.37
N ASN A 21 24.50 -27.29 -30.39
CA ASN A 21 25.90 -27.71 -30.50
C ASN A 21 26.64 -27.13 -31.73
N ARG A 22 26.18 -26.00 -32.27
CA ARG A 22 26.82 -25.33 -33.40
C ARG A 22 28.16 -24.76 -32.93
N ARG A 23 29.26 -25.24 -33.53
CA ARG A 23 30.62 -24.86 -33.13
C ARG A 23 31.13 -23.64 -33.90
N ILE A 24 32.01 -22.89 -33.25
CA ILE A 24 32.73 -21.75 -33.84
C ILE A 24 34.22 -21.90 -33.56
N THR A 25 35.04 -21.26 -34.38
CA THR A 25 36.45 -20.98 -34.09
C THR A 25 36.53 -19.48 -33.81
N PRO A 26 36.53 -19.06 -32.52
CA PRO A 26 36.56 -17.65 -32.19
C PRO A 26 37.79 -16.97 -32.78
N ARG A 27 37.62 -15.73 -33.24
CA ARG A 27 38.73 -14.85 -33.67
C ARG A 27 38.94 -13.64 -32.76
N GLY A 28 38.18 -13.56 -31.67
CA GLY A 28 38.20 -12.46 -30.72
C GLY A 28 37.05 -12.55 -29.72
N VAL A 29 36.87 -11.47 -28.96
CA VAL A 29 35.82 -11.28 -27.97
C VAL A 29 35.09 -9.95 -28.18
N VAL A 30 33.77 -9.96 -27.96
CA VAL A 30 32.90 -8.79 -27.99
C VAL A 30 32.40 -8.47 -26.58
N THR A 31 32.68 -7.24 -26.17
CA THR A 31 32.28 -6.64 -24.90
C THR A 31 30.91 -5.99 -25.05
N HIS A 32 29.98 -6.39 -24.18
CA HIS A 32 28.64 -5.84 -24.11
C HIS A 32 28.33 -5.25 -22.72
N SER A 33 27.24 -4.50 -22.64
CA SER A 33 26.58 -4.18 -21.37
C SER A 33 25.08 -4.36 -21.50
N THR A 34 24.45 -4.77 -20.39
CA THR A 34 23.16 -5.46 -20.44
C THR A 34 21.94 -4.60 -20.79
N ALA A 35 22.09 -3.27 -20.84
CA ALA A 35 20.99 -2.32 -21.01
C ALA A 35 19.80 -2.55 -20.04
N THR A 36 20.04 -3.21 -18.91
CA THR A 36 19.02 -3.59 -17.93
C THR A 36 19.51 -3.22 -16.53
N PRO A 37 19.26 -1.98 -16.07
CA PRO A 37 19.81 -1.47 -14.83
C PRO A 37 19.42 -2.32 -13.62
N GLY A 38 20.42 -2.77 -12.85
CA GLY A 38 20.21 -3.53 -11.62
C GLY A 38 19.96 -5.03 -11.80
N ALA A 39 19.85 -5.52 -13.03
CA ALA A 39 19.82 -6.96 -13.29
C ALA A 39 21.19 -7.60 -13.02
N LYS A 40 21.19 -8.84 -12.54
CA LYS A 40 22.37 -9.63 -12.20
C LYS A 40 22.49 -10.87 -13.08
N HIS A 41 23.60 -11.59 -12.97
CA HIS A 41 23.85 -12.81 -13.73
C HIS A 41 22.69 -13.82 -13.67
N THR A 42 22.03 -13.97 -12.53
CA THR A 42 20.89 -14.89 -12.35
C THR A 42 19.66 -14.50 -13.17
N ASN A 43 19.40 -13.20 -13.34
CA ASN A 43 18.29 -12.72 -14.16
C ASN A 43 18.49 -13.16 -15.61
N PHE A 44 19.70 -12.97 -16.15
CA PHE A 44 20.03 -13.32 -17.53
C PHE A 44 20.18 -14.81 -17.76
N TYR A 45 20.74 -15.56 -16.79
CA TYR A 45 20.75 -17.01 -16.85
C TYR A 45 19.34 -17.56 -17.00
N ASN A 46 18.38 -17.08 -16.20
CA ASN A 46 16.99 -17.53 -16.31
C ASN A 46 16.34 -17.09 -17.63
N LEU A 47 16.66 -15.89 -18.12
CA LEU A 47 16.13 -15.35 -19.37
C LEU A 47 16.60 -16.13 -20.60
N TRP A 48 17.86 -16.59 -20.61
CA TRP A 48 18.48 -17.23 -21.77
C TRP A 48 18.52 -18.75 -21.68
N ASN A 49 18.45 -19.33 -20.48
CA ASN A 49 18.41 -20.78 -20.26
C ASN A 49 16.99 -21.35 -20.34
N GLN A 50 16.35 -21.12 -21.49
CA GLN A 50 15.01 -21.62 -21.79
C GLN A 50 14.93 -22.09 -23.25
N PRO A 51 13.88 -22.82 -23.68
CA PRO A 51 13.80 -23.39 -25.02
C PRO A 51 13.75 -22.37 -26.16
N ASN A 52 13.19 -21.19 -25.93
CA ASN A 52 13.01 -20.14 -26.95
C ASN A 52 13.57 -18.79 -26.46
N PRO A 53 14.89 -18.64 -26.26
CA PRO A 53 15.48 -17.37 -25.88
C PRO A 53 15.78 -16.53 -27.12
N ASP A 54 15.69 -15.21 -26.99
CA ASP A 54 15.99 -14.29 -28.11
C ASP A 54 17.49 -13.91 -28.20
N ALA A 55 18.27 -14.29 -27.19
CA ALA A 55 19.70 -14.00 -27.11
C ALA A 55 20.45 -14.98 -26.18
N GLY A 56 21.77 -14.89 -26.16
CA GLY A 56 22.63 -15.58 -25.22
C GLY A 56 24.11 -15.28 -25.48
N VAL A 57 24.90 -15.16 -24.41
CA VAL A 57 26.35 -14.85 -24.46
C VAL A 57 27.18 -15.95 -23.80
N HIS A 58 28.51 -15.89 -23.96
CA HIS A 58 29.42 -16.86 -23.35
C HIS A 58 29.69 -16.57 -21.88
N TYR A 59 29.80 -15.29 -21.50
CA TYR A 59 30.01 -14.89 -20.12
C TYR A 59 29.10 -13.74 -19.70
N ILE A 60 28.87 -13.63 -18.40
CA ILE A 60 28.25 -12.45 -17.79
C ILE A 60 29.02 -12.01 -16.55
N ILE A 61 29.14 -10.71 -16.37
CA ILE A 61 29.90 -10.07 -15.31
C ILE A 61 28.96 -9.19 -14.50
N ASP A 62 29.00 -9.32 -13.18
CA ASP A 62 28.36 -8.36 -12.28
C ASP A 62 29.24 -8.04 -11.05
N ASP A 63 28.65 -7.36 -10.05
CA ASP A 63 29.34 -6.96 -8.83
C ASP A 63 29.91 -8.16 -8.04
N THR A 64 29.34 -9.35 -8.22
CA THR A 64 29.68 -10.57 -7.49
C THR A 64 30.70 -11.46 -8.19
N GLY A 65 30.77 -11.48 -9.52
CA GLY A 65 31.69 -12.39 -10.20
C GLY A 65 31.69 -12.35 -11.73
N ILE A 66 32.39 -13.33 -12.30
CA ILE A 66 32.46 -13.63 -13.73
C ILE A 66 31.87 -15.03 -13.93
N TYR A 67 30.81 -15.14 -14.71
CA TYR A 67 30.05 -16.39 -14.87
C TYR A 67 30.07 -16.84 -16.31
N GLN A 68 30.45 -18.09 -16.56
CA GLN A 68 30.45 -18.68 -17.89
C GLN A 68 29.13 -19.37 -18.17
N LEU A 69 28.41 -18.89 -19.18
CA LEU A 69 27.08 -19.35 -19.56
C LEU A 69 27.09 -20.31 -20.76
N LEU A 70 28.11 -20.24 -21.62
CA LEU A 70 28.32 -21.15 -22.74
C LEU A 70 29.81 -21.54 -22.88
N PRO A 71 30.12 -22.76 -23.32
CA PRO A 71 31.47 -23.09 -23.78
C PRO A 71 31.87 -22.17 -24.93
N GLU A 72 33.08 -21.62 -24.89
CA GLU A 72 33.60 -20.59 -25.82
C GLU A 72 33.63 -21.00 -27.30
N ASN A 73 33.58 -22.31 -27.57
CA ASN A 73 33.54 -22.85 -28.93
C ASN A 73 32.13 -23.16 -29.41
N ARG A 74 31.08 -22.69 -28.70
CA ARG A 74 29.69 -22.79 -29.16
C ARG A 74 29.21 -21.45 -29.66
N ARG A 75 28.41 -21.44 -30.71
CA ARG A 75 27.79 -20.23 -31.24
C ARG A 75 26.85 -19.60 -30.22
N SER A 76 27.08 -18.33 -29.91
CA SER A 76 26.20 -17.51 -29.06
C SER A 76 25.30 -16.60 -29.92
N TRP A 77 24.19 -16.11 -29.38
CA TRP A 77 23.24 -15.21 -30.06
C TRP A 77 23.31 -13.83 -29.41
N HIS A 78 24.34 -13.04 -29.76
CA HIS A 78 24.71 -11.84 -29.00
C HIS A 78 24.73 -10.54 -29.83
N ALA A 79 25.17 -10.58 -31.09
CA ALA A 79 25.36 -9.38 -31.91
C ALA A 79 24.82 -9.53 -33.34
N GLY A 80 24.04 -10.57 -33.60
CA GLY A 80 23.60 -10.91 -34.96
C GLY A 80 24.69 -11.62 -35.77
N SER A 81 24.33 -12.06 -36.98
CA SER A 81 25.28 -12.70 -37.90
C SER A 81 25.96 -11.65 -38.79
N PRO A 82 27.25 -11.82 -39.14
CA PRO A 82 28.12 -12.96 -38.85
C PRO A 82 28.76 -12.99 -37.45
N ALA A 83 28.68 -11.95 -36.63
CA ALA A 83 29.39 -11.86 -35.35
C ALA A 83 29.15 -13.05 -34.40
N ASN A 84 27.91 -13.53 -34.33
CA ASN A 84 27.52 -14.72 -33.57
C ASN A 84 28.37 -15.97 -33.88
N ASP A 85 28.86 -16.07 -35.12
CA ASP A 85 29.68 -17.18 -35.62
C ASP A 85 31.19 -16.94 -35.50
N LEU A 86 31.61 -15.73 -35.11
CA LEU A 86 33.00 -15.29 -35.17
C LEU A 86 33.62 -15.01 -33.80
N TYR A 87 32.82 -14.65 -32.79
CA TYR A 87 33.36 -14.12 -31.54
C TYR A 87 32.84 -14.80 -30.29
N ILE A 88 33.71 -14.84 -29.27
CA ILE A 88 33.28 -14.99 -27.87
C ILE A 88 32.58 -13.69 -27.48
N SER A 89 31.66 -13.74 -26.53
CA SER A 89 30.85 -12.59 -26.13
C SER A 89 30.63 -12.59 -24.62
N TYR A 90 30.61 -11.40 -24.04
CA TYR A 90 30.22 -11.26 -22.64
C TYR A 90 29.48 -9.97 -22.35
N GLU A 91 28.61 -10.05 -21.34
CA GLU A 91 27.78 -8.94 -20.88
C GLU A 91 28.27 -8.40 -19.54
N ILE A 92 28.39 -7.08 -19.43
CA ILE A 92 28.66 -6.38 -18.17
C ILE A 92 27.33 -5.83 -17.64
N CYS A 93 26.88 -6.31 -16.48
CA CYS A 93 25.67 -5.82 -15.82
C CYS A 93 25.81 -4.34 -15.43
N GLU A 94 24.74 -3.57 -15.65
CA GLU A 94 24.68 -2.15 -15.33
C GLU A 94 24.12 -1.90 -13.91
N PRO A 95 24.54 -0.83 -13.20
CA PRO A 95 24.11 -0.54 -11.83
C PRO A 95 22.61 -0.24 -11.74
N GLY A 96 21.98 -0.59 -10.61
CA GLY A 96 20.53 -0.36 -10.38
C GLY A 96 20.14 1.08 -10.02
N THR A 97 21.08 2.03 -10.05
CA THR A 97 20.89 3.41 -9.56
C THR A 97 20.21 4.33 -10.57
N PHE A 98 19.86 3.83 -11.76
CA PHE A 98 19.30 4.63 -12.85
C PHE A 98 18.23 3.84 -13.62
N LYS A 99 17.48 4.51 -14.50
CA LYS A 99 16.50 3.87 -15.40
C LYS A 99 16.64 4.46 -16.80
N TYR A 100 16.48 3.63 -17.83
CA TYR A 100 16.31 4.13 -19.19
C TYR A 100 14.97 4.85 -19.33
N ASN A 101 14.97 5.99 -20.01
CA ASN A 101 13.79 6.87 -20.21
C ASN A 101 13.28 6.82 -21.64
N GLY A 102 13.35 5.67 -22.31
CA GLY A 102 12.99 5.50 -23.72
C GLY A 102 14.04 6.00 -24.71
N GLN A 103 15.13 6.63 -24.24
CA GLN A 103 16.33 6.91 -25.03
C GLN A 103 17.45 5.99 -24.52
N TRP A 104 17.63 4.82 -25.17
CA TRP A 104 18.62 3.81 -24.79
C TRP A 104 20.07 4.34 -24.77
N GLU A 105 20.35 5.40 -25.50
CA GLU A 105 21.66 6.08 -25.54
C GLU A 105 21.92 6.97 -24.31
N ARG A 106 20.91 7.17 -23.45
CA ARG A 106 20.98 8.04 -22.28
C ARG A 106 20.58 7.26 -21.04
N MET A 107 21.59 6.78 -20.30
CA MET A 107 21.40 6.24 -18.95
C MET A 107 20.72 7.30 -18.05
N GLY A 108 19.38 7.27 -17.98
CA GLY A 108 18.56 8.35 -17.43
C GLY A 108 18.78 8.52 -15.93
N ASN A 109 19.08 9.76 -15.49
CA ASN A 109 19.42 10.12 -14.11
C ASN A 109 20.66 9.38 -13.54
N TYR A 110 21.51 8.80 -14.39
CA TYR A 110 22.78 8.21 -13.94
C TYR A 110 23.77 9.30 -13.52
N ASN A 111 24.19 9.28 -12.25
CA ASN A 111 25.25 10.14 -11.74
C ASN A 111 26.60 9.39 -11.76
N PRO A 112 27.48 9.62 -12.75
CA PRO A 112 28.76 8.92 -12.83
C PRO A 112 29.75 9.30 -11.73
N SER A 113 29.55 10.44 -11.07
CA SER A 113 30.41 10.90 -9.98
C SER A 113 29.96 10.42 -8.59
N SER A 114 28.85 9.67 -8.49
CA SER A 114 28.43 9.14 -7.20
C SER A 114 29.41 8.04 -6.74
N PRO A 115 29.81 8.00 -5.45
CA PRO A 115 30.74 6.99 -4.95
C PRO A 115 30.30 5.55 -5.23
N GLU A 116 28.99 5.28 -5.16
CA GLU A 116 28.39 3.99 -5.48
C GLU A 116 28.57 3.61 -6.95
N ASN A 117 28.31 4.53 -7.87
CA ASN A 117 28.42 4.27 -9.30
C ASN A 117 29.88 4.14 -9.75
N VAL A 118 30.79 4.93 -9.17
CA VAL A 118 32.23 4.81 -9.43
C VAL A 118 32.72 3.45 -8.93
N ALA A 119 32.37 3.05 -7.70
CA ALA A 119 32.82 1.78 -7.15
C ALA A 119 32.25 0.57 -7.92
N TYR A 120 30.97 0.61 -8.27
CA TYR A 120 30.34 -0.43 -9.07
C TYR A 120 30.99 -0.54 -10.44
N PHE A 121 31.16 0.59 -11.14
CA PHE A 121 31.80 0.63 -12.45
C PHE A 121 33.23 0.09 -12.40
N ASN A 122 34.07 0.58 -11.47
CA ASN A 122 35.45 0.11 -11.34
C ASN A 122 35.52 -1.41 -11.14
N ASN A 123 34.66 -1.96 -10.28
CA ASN A 123 34.60 -3.39 -9.99
C ASN A 123 34.28 -4.22 -11.25
N VAL A 124 33.22 -3.88 -11.98
CA VAL A 124 32.83 -4.66 -13.17
C VAL A 124 33.73 -4.39 -14.38
N TYR A 125 34.28 -3.18 -14.49
CA TYR A 125 35.27 -2.81 -15.51
C TYR A 125 36.56 -3.63 -15.34
N GLU A 126 37.06 -3.75 -14.10
CA GLU A 126 38.25 -4.54 -13.79
C GLU A 126 38.08 -6.02 -14.13
N LYS A 127 36.92 -6.59 -13.83
CA LYS A 127 36.57 -7.96 -14.24
C LYS A 127 36.52 -8.10 -15.76
N GLY A 128 35.97 -7.11 -16.48
CA GLY A 128 35.95 -7.09 -17.94
C GLY A 128 37.34 -7.07 -18.54
N VAL A 129 38.22 -6.18 -18.03
CA VAL A 129 39.62 -6.09 -18.45
C VAL A 129 40.33 -7.43 -18.22
N TRP A 130 40.16 -8.01 -17.02
CA TRP A 130 40.74 -9.30 -16.68
C TRP A 130 40.24 -10.43 -17.60
N LEU A 131 38.94 -10.50 -17.86
CA LEU A 131 38.36 -11.54 -18.73
C LEU A 131 38.88 -11.40 -20.16
N SER A 132 38.94 -10.19 -20.71
CA SER A 132 39.48 -9.94 -22.04
C SER A 132 40.96 -10.33 -22.14
N ALA A 133 41.77 -9.96 -21.14
CA ALA A 133 43.17 -10.39 -21.06
C ALA A 133 43.30 -11.91 -20.94
N TYR A 134 42.42 -12.56 -20.18
CA TYR A 134 42.41 -14.01 -19.97
C TYR A 134 42.14 -14.75 -21.28
N LEU A 135 41.13 -14.30 -22.03
CA LEU A 135 40.80 -14.85 -23.33
C LEU A 135 41.93 -14.60 -24.34
N CYS A 136 42.55 -13.41 -24.33
CA CYS A 136 43.69 -13.13 -25.20
C CYS A 136 44.87 -14.08 -24.93
N ILE A 137 45.24 -14.31 -23.66
CA ILE A 137 46.29 -15.28 -23.31
C ILE A 137 45.89 -16.69 -23.76
N LYS A 138 44.65 -17.10 -23.48
CA LYS A 138 44.16 -18.46 -23.77
C LYS A 138 44.19 -18.80 -25.27
N TYR A 139 43.87 -17.83 -26.12
CA TYR A 139 43.77 -18.03 -27.57
C TYR A 139 44.97 -17.46 -28.36
N GLY A 140 45.97 -16.90 -27.69
CA GLY A 140 47.14 -16.31 -28.34
C GLY A 140 46.83 -14.99 -29.08
N TRP A 141 45.83 -14.24 -28.64
CA TRP A 141 45.48 -12.93 -29.18
C TRP A 141 46.18 -11.79 -28.45
N ILE A 142 46.10 -10.60 -29.05
CA ILE A 142 46.56 -9.34 -28.44
C ILE A 142 45.32 -8.46 -28.22
N PRO A 143 45.21 -7.69 -27.11
CA PRO A 143 44.11 -6.77 -26.85
C PRO A 143 44.16 -5.55 -27.80
N ASP A 144 43.80 -5.76 -29.05
CA ASP A 144 43.78 -4.76 -30.11
C ASP A 144 42.38 -4.65 -30.74
N LYS A 145 42.24 -3.79 -31.75
CA LYS A 145 40.97 -3.57 -32.46
C LYS A 145 40.48 -4.81 -33.21
N ASN A 146 41.32 -5.84 -33.42
CA ASN A 146 40.96 -7.05 -34.15
C ASN A 146 40.41 -8.14 -33.25
N HIS A 147 40.86 -8.22 -32.01
CA HIS A 147 40.51 -9.31 -31.10
C HIS A 147 39.64 -8.88 -29.92
N VAL A 148 39.66 -7.61 -29.50
CA VAL A 148 38.83 -7.11 -28.39
C VAL A 148 37.99 -5.95 -28.89
N LEU A 149 36.71 -6.22 -29.12
CA LEU A 149 35.75 -5.27 -29.68
C LEU A 149 34.62 -4.98 -28.69
N CYS A 150 33.90 -3.88 -28.89
CA CYS A 150 32.53 -3.73 -28.38
C CYS A 150 31.50 -3.97 -29.49
N HIS A 151 30.21 -4.05 -29.14
CA HIS A 151 29.14 -4.21 -30.11
C HIS A 151 29.18 -3.14 -31.20
N TYR A 152 29.41 -1.88 -30.81
CA TYR A 152 29.50 -0.77 -31.76
C TYR A 152 30.61 -0.96 -32.81
N GLU A 153 31.78 -1.47 -32.40
CA GLU A 153 32.89 -1.72 -33.33
C GLU A 153 32.59 -2.90 -34.28
N VAL A 154 31.85 -3.91 -33.81
CA VAL A 154 31.34 -5.01 -34.65
C VAL A 154 30.32 -4.49 -35.67
N TYR A 155 29.42 -3.60 -35.26
CA TYR A 155 28.48 -2.92 -36.15
C TYR A 155 29.19 -2.11 -37.23
N GLN A 156 30.21 -1.33 -36.84
CA GLN A 156 31.01 -0.52 -37.77
C GLN A 156 31.75 -1.39 -38.81
N ARG A 157 32.02 -2.65 -38.50
CA ARG A 157 32.59 -3.63 -39.43
C ARG A 157 31.55 -4.27 -40.37
N GLY A 158 30.27 -3.96 -40.19
CA GLY A 158 29.17 -4.64 -40.91
C GLY A 158 28.98 -6.09 -40.47
N GLU A 159 29.48 -6.47 -39.30
CA GLU A 159 29.48 -7.85 -38.82
C GLU A 159 28.34 -8.15 -37.83
N GLY A 160 27.60 -7.13 -37.39
CA GLY A 160 26.54 -7.29 -36.40
C GLY A 160 25.48 -6.18 -36.42
N THR A 161 24.57 -6.24 -35.45
CA THR A 161 23.45 -5.31 -35.26
C THR A 161 23.90 -3.94 -34.76
N CYS A 162 23.05 -2.92 -34.88
CA CYS A 162 23.40 -1.51 -34.65
C CYS A 162 23.46 -1.06 -33.18
N HIS A 163 23.72 -1.96 -32.23
CA HIS A 163 23.79 -1.55 -30.83
C HIS A 163 25.11 -0.83 -30.54
N ILE A 164 25.07 0.09 -29.57
CA ILE A 164 26.18 1.01 -29.27
C ILE A 164 26.93 0.65 -27.98
N ASP A 165 26.52 -0.40 -27.28
CA ASP A 165 27.20 -0.84 -26.05
C ASP A 165 28.67 -1.19 -26.34
N VAL A 166 29.61 -0.82 -25.47
CA VAL A 166 29.50 -0.13 -24.17
C VAL A 166 29.72 1.40 -24.26
N THR A 167 29.65 1.97 -25.46
CA THR A 167 30.07 3.36 -25.74
C THR A 167 29.17 4.42 -25.10
N HIS A 168 27.95 4.07 -24.70
CA HIS A 168 27.06 4.94 -23.92
C HIS A 168 27.47 5.06 -22.45
N TRP A 169 28.20 4.08 -21.90
CA TRP A 169 28.48 3.97 -20.47
C TRP A 169 29.94 4.27 -20.11
N PHE A 170 30.90 3.60 -20.75
CA PHE A 170 32.33 3.72 -20.42
C PHE A 170 32.84 5.18 -20.40
N PRO A 171 32.48 6.05 -21.38
CA PRO A 171 32.94 7.44 -21.38
C PRO A 171 32.47 8.27 -20.18
N LYS A 172 31.36 7.88 -19.53
CA LYS A 172 30.88 8.57 -18.32
C LYS A 172 31.85 8.44 -17.14
N HIS A 173 32.74 7.44 -17.19
CA HIS A 173 33.81 7.19 -16.22
C HIS A 173 35.21 7.48 -16.77
N GLY A 174 35.30 8.24 -17.86
CA GLY A 174 36.58 8.56 -18.50
C GLY A 174 37.27 7.34 -19.13
N LYS A 175 36.53 6.28 -19.45
CA LYS A 175 37.03 5.08 -20.14
C LYS A 175 36.55 5.04 -21.59
N SER A 176 37.34 4.40 -22.45
CA SER A 176 37.01 4.11 -23.86
C SER A 176 37.43 2.67 -24.18
N MET A 177 37.04 2.14 -25.35
CA MET A 177 37.54 0.83 -25.79
C MET A 177 39.04 0.83 -26.06
N ASP A 178 39.62 1.96 -26.47
CA ASP A 178 41.07 2.09 -26.62
C ASP A 178 41.78 2.02 -25.25
N ILE A 179 41.23 2.68 -24.22
CA ILE A 179 41.73 2.56 -22.85
C ILE A 179 41.52 1.13 -22.31
N PHE A 180 40.38 0.52 -22.58
CA PHE A 180 40.07 -0.86 -22.16
C PHE A 180 41.06 -1.88 -22.73
N ARG A 181 41.42 -1.73 -24.01
CA ARG A 181 42.46 -2.51 -24.67
C ARG A 181 43.84 -2.27 -24.08
N SER A 182 44.19 -1.01 -23.80
CA SER A 182 45.45 -0.65 -23.12
C SER A 182 45.55 -1.26 -21.72
N ASP A 183 44.47 -1.18 -20.94
CA ASP A 183 44.37 -1.78 -19.61
C ASP A 183 44.48 -3.32 -19.70
N GLY A 184 43.86 -3.93 -20.72
CA GLY A 184 43.99 -5.37 -21.01
C GLY A 184 45.41 -5.79 -21.37
N LYS A 185 46.12 -4.99 -22.17
CA LYS A 185 47.53 -5.22 -22.49
C LYS A 185 48.40 -5.13 -21.23
N GLN A 186 48.19 -4.12 -20.40
CA GLN A 186 48.90 -3.98 -19.11
C GLN A 186 48.62 -5.17 -18.17
N MET A 187 47.37 -5.63 -18.12
CA MET A 187 46.96 -6.80 -17.35
C MET A 187 47.68 -8.07 -17.83
N MET A 188 47.82 -8.26 -19.15
CA MET A 188 48.59 -9.38 -19.70
C MET A 188 50.07 -9.31 -19.36
N GLU A 189 50.68 -8.13 -19.45
CA GLU A 189 52.12 -7.92 -19.24
C GLU A 189 52.52 -8.00 -17.76
N THR A 190 51.72 -7.42 -16.85
CA THR A 190 52.12 -7.22 -15.45
C THR A 190 51.29 -8.03 -14.45
N GLY A 191 50.22 -8.69 -14.92
CA GLY A 191 49.27 -9.38 -14.05
C GLY A 191 48.40 -8.43 -13.21
N ASN A 192 48.48 -7.12 -13.45
CA ASN A 192 47.69 -6.07 -12.82
C ASN A 192 47.51 -4.90 -13.82
N PHE A 193 46.64 -3.95 -13.54
CA PHE A 193 46.64 -2.66 -14.23
C PHE A 193 46.32 -1.55 -13.22
N LYS A 194 46.67 -0.30 -13.53
CA LYS A 194 46.38 0.81 -12.62
C LYS A 194 44.88 1.13 -12.65
N SER A 195 44.09 0.44 -11.83
CA SER A 195 42.67 0.73 -11.66
C SER A 195 42.49 2.15 -11.08
N ALA A 196 41.40 2.82 -11.47
CA ALA A 196 41.03 4.08 -10.84
C ALA A 196 40.78 3.84 -9.34
N PRO A 197 41.18 4.76 -8.45
CA PRO A 197 40.96 4.58 -7.03
C PRO A 197 39.46 4.40 -6.76
N THR A 198 39.09 3.24 -6.22
CA THR A 198 37.72 2.98 -5.76
C THR A 198 37.46 3.87 -4.55
N PRO A 199 36.50 4.81 -4.61
CA PRO A 199 36.20 5.66 -3.48
C PRO A 199 35.68 4.79 -2.33
N THR A 200 36.17 5.06 -1.13
CA THR A 200 35.65 4.42 0.09
C THR A 200 34.22 4.92 0.29
N ILE A 201 33.23 4.04 0.15
CA ILE A 201 31.84 4.42 0.33
C ILE A 201 31.54 4.51 1.82
N SER A 202 31.52 5.73 2.34
CA SER A 202 30.98 6.03 3.67
C SER A 202 29.45 6.05 3.62
N TYR A 203 28.83 5.41 4.60
CA TYR A 203 27.38 5.35 4.71
C TYR A 203 26.90 6.01 6.00
N TYR A 204 25.84 6.79 5.85
CA TYR A 204 25.01 7.24 6.94
C TYR A 204 24.02 6.12 7.30
N ARG A 205 24.10 5.59 8.53
CA ARG A 205 23.20 4.54 9.02
C ARG A 205 22.03 5.16 9.76
N VAL A 206 20.82 4.70 9.50
CA VAL A 206 19.62 5.09 10.25
C VAL A 206 19.29 3.94 11.21
N GLY A 207 19.27 4.19 12.51
CA GLY A 207 19.00 3.16 13.54
C GLY A 207 18.70 3.77 14.90
N THR A 208 18.47 2.94 15.92
CA THR A 208 18.10 3.43 17.26
C THR A 208 19.33 3.79 18.11
N ASP A 209 20.44 3.09 17.90
CA ASP A 209 21.67 3.25 18.69
C ASP A 209 22.92 2.81 17.91
N TRP A 210 24.11 3.01 18.47
CA TRP A 210 25.36 2.50 17.94
C TRP A 210 26.17 1.76 19.01
N GLN A 211 26.38 0.46 18.83
CA GLN A 211 27.05 -0.39 19.81
C GLN A 211 28.04 -1.33 19.11
N ASN A 212 29.23 -1.50 19.68
CA ASN A 212 30.27 -2.41 19.19
C ASN A 212 30.59 -2.22 17.68
N GLY A 213 30.64 -0.96 17.22
CA GLY A 213 30.91 -0.63 15.82
C GLY A 213 29.74 -0.89 14.86
N LYS A 214 28.52 -1.12 15.37
CA LYS A 214 27.34 -1.43 14.55
C LYS A 214 26.15 -0.53 14.90
N CYS A 215 25.40 -0.17 13.87
CA CYS A 215 24.12 0.51 14.03
C CYS A 215 23.05 -0.49 14.51
N MET A 216 22.44 -0.20 15.65
CA MET A 216 21.40 -1.02 16.27
C MET A 216 20.05 -0.73 15.63
N ASN A 217 19.24 -1.79 15.43
CA ASN A 217 17.93 -1.72 14.76
C ASN A 217 17.99 -0.89 13.47
N GLN A 218 18.93 -1.19 12.58
CA GLN A 218 19.17 -0.38 11.40
C GLN A 218 17.96 -0.39 10.46
N ALA A 219 17.33 0.77 10.26
CA ALA A 219 16.26 0.99 9.28
C ALA A 219 16.79 1.26 7.86
N GLY A 220 18.01 1.78 7.73
CA GLY A 220 18.57 2.09 6.42
C GLY A 220 20.05 2.48 6.44
N ALA A 221 20.62 2.54 5.24
CA ALA A 221 21.99 2.93 4.98
C ALA A 221 22.02 3.77 3.70
N TYR A 222 22.57 4.97 3.78
CA TYR A 222 22.53 5.93 2.68
C TYR A 222 23.89 6.56 2.47
N THR A 223 24.30 6.72 1.22
CA THR A 223 25.51 7.49 0.87
C THR A 223 25.29 9.00 0.98
N SER A 224 24.03 9.45 1.02
CA SER A 224 23.65 10.84 1.23
C SER A 224 23.11 11.07 2.65
N LYS A 225 23.70 12.03 3.38
CA LYS A 225 23.19 12.50 4.67
C LYS A 225 21.75 12.97 4.58
N GLU A 226 21.41 13.74 3.56
CA GLU A 226 20.06 14.31 3.41
C GLU A 226 18.98 13.23 3.25
N ASN A 227 19.23 12.23 2.39
CA ASN A 227 18.35 11.07 2.25
C ASN A 227 18.25 10.25 3.54
N ALA A 228 19.35 10.07 4.28
CA ALA A 228 19.30 9.41 5.59
C ALA A 228 18.41 10.17 6.57
N VAL A 229 18.51 11.50 6.59
CA VAL A 229 17.67 12.38 7.43
C VAL A 229 16.19 12.27 7.03
N LYS A 230 15.88 12.32 5.73
CA LYS A 230 14.51 12.15 5.21
C LYS A 230 13.90 10.80 5.59
N ALA A 231 14.71 9.75 5.62
CA ALA A 231 14.31 8.41 6.00
C ALA A 231 14.31 8.16 7.52
N CYS A 232 14.84 9.09 8.32
CA CYS A 232 14.98 8.93 9.76
C CYS A 232 13.64 9.21 10.47
N GLY A 233 12.91 8.13 10.77
CA GLY A 233 11.63 8.17 11.49
C GLY A 233 11.77 8.39 13.00
N SER A 234 10.64 8.64 13.67
CA SER A 234 10.59 8.85 15.13
C SER A 234 11.23 7.67 15.89
N GLY A 235 12.07 7.98 16.89
CA GLY A 235 12.84 7.00 17.66
C GLY A 235 14.15 6.53 17.02
N TYR A 236 14.48 7.00 15.81
CA TYR A 236 15.72 6.71 15.11
C TYR A 236 16.66 7.93 15.09
N LYS A 237 17.94 7.63 14.88
CA LYS A 237 19.05 8.56 14.69
C LYS A 237 19.75 8.22 13.37
N VAL A 238 20.44 9.20 12.80
CA VAL A 238 21.38 8.99 11.71
C VAL A 238 22.79 9.02 12.29
N PHE A 239 23.58 8.00 11.99
CA PHE A 239 24.98 7.84 12.37
C PHE A 239 25.87 7.96 11.13
N ASP A 240 27.06 8.56 11.26
CA ASP A 240 28.12 8.43 10.24
C ASP A 240 28.84 7.07 10.32
N GLU A 241 29.86 6.83 9.49
CA GLU A 241 30.57 5.56 9.46
C GLU A 241 31.33 5.22 10.76
N LYS A 242 31.54 6.22 11.65
CA LYS A 242 32.21 6.05 12.94
C LYS A 242 31.21 5.90 14.09
N GLY A 243 29.91 5.90 13.80
CA GLY A 243 28.87 5.82 14.81
C GLY A 243 28.57 7.13 15.52
N LYS A 244 29.05 8.27 14.99
CA LYS A 244 28.69 9.57 15.53
C LYS A 244 27.29 9.93 15.05
N ILE A 245 26.44 10.35 15.99
CA ILE A 245 25.10 10.86 15.67
C ILE A 245 25.24 12.16 14.86
N VAL A 246 24.73 12.17 13.64
CA VAL A 246 24.70 13.33 12.75
C VAL A 246 23.30 13.92 12.55
N TYR A 247 22.27 13.22 13.04
CA TYR A 247 20.88 13.67 13.15
C TYR A 247 20.11 12.79 14.15
N THR A 248 19.17 13.38 14.88
CA THR A 248 18.21 12.65 15.72
C THR A 248 16.82 13.08 15.27
N ALA A 249 15.95 12.13 14.93
CA ALA A 249 14.57 12.47 14.61
C ALA A 249 13.91 13.13 15.84
N PRO A 250 13.08 14.17 15.66
CA PRO A 250 12.34 14.74 16.77
C PRO A 250 11.55 13.64 17.46
N THR A 251 11.78 13.43 18.76
CA THR A 251 10.98 12.52 19.57
C THR A 251 9.58 13.10 19.65
N SER A 252 8.65 12.54 18.88
CA SER A 252 7.23 12.86 18.99
C SER A 252 6.79 12.48 20.41
N LYS A 253 6.48 13.47 21.26
CA LYS A 253 6.07 13.24 22.66
C LYS A 253 4.68 12.63 22.81
N GLY A 254 3.95 12.38 21.71
CA GLY A 254 2.58 11.90 21.71
C GLY A 254 2.32 10.65 20.86
N THR A 255 1.08 10.20 20.92
CA THR A 255 0.52 9.04 20.24
C THR A 255 0.68 9.14 18.73
N GLN A 256 1.16 8.06 18.11
CA GLN A 256 1.35 7.93 16.67
C GLN A 256 0.18 7.19 16.00
N PRO A 257 -0.12 7.44 14.71
CA PRO A 257 -1.16 6.71 13.96
C PRO A 257 -0.96 5.19 13.95
N SER A 258 0.28 4.71 13.98
CA SER A 258 0.60 3.28 14.09
C SER A 258 -0.01 2.62 15.33
N ALA A 259 -0.27 3.38 16.40
CA ALA A 259 -0.92 2.90 17.60
C ALA A 259 -2.43 2.61 17.42
N PHE A 260 -2.99 2.89 16.24
CA PHE A 260 -4.35 2.57 15.81
C PHE A 260 -4.40 1.45 14.76
N ALA A 261 -3.25 0.99 14.28
CA ALA A 261 -3.18 -0.08 13.29
C ALA A 261 -3.81 -1.39 13.83
N GLY A 262 -4.69 -1.99 13.03
CA GLY A 262 -5.37 -3.24 13.39
C GLY A 262 -6.50 -3.11 14.43
N LEU A 263 -6.78 -1.91 14.95
CA LEU A 263 -7.89 -1.72 15.87
C LEU A 263 -9.25 -1.79 15.17
N SER A 264 -10.22 -2.44 15.84
CA SER A 264 -11.64 -2.32 15.50
C SER A 264 -12.15 -0.88 15.71
N GLU A 265 -13.28 -0.53 15.09
CA GLU A 265 -13.87 0.81 15.23
C GLU A 265 -14.11 1.19 16.70
N SER A 266 -14.62 0.28 17.54
CA SER A 266 -14.86 0.56 18.96
C SER A 266 -13.57 0.74 19.76
N GLN A 267 -12.51 -0.02 19.47
CA GLN A 267 -11.21 0.16 20.12
C GLN A 267 -10.57 1.49 19.73
N ALA A 268 -10.64 1.84 18.45
CA ALA A 268 -10.16 3.14 17.97
C ALA A 268 -10.96 4.28 18.59
N ALA A 269 -12.31 4.19 18.63
CA ALA A 269 -13.17 5.19 19.25
C ALA A 269 -12.86 5.39 20.74
N ALA A 270 -12.66 4.31 21.50
CA ALA A 270 -12.29 4.40 22.92
C ALA A 270 -10.94 5.09 23.13
N LYS A 271 -9.95 4.80 22.27
CA LYS A 271 -8.63 5.42 22.33
C LYS A 271 -8.66 6.90 21.91
N ILE A 272 -9.40 7.23 20.85
CA ILE A 272 -9.67 8.62 20.43
C ILE A 272 -10.33 9.40 21.57
N LEU A 273 -11.34 8.82 22.21
CA LEU A 273 -12.03 9.45 23.34
C LEU A 273 -11.08 9.75 24.52
N ALA A 274 -10.12 8.87 24.81
CA ALA A 274 -9.13 9.14 25.84
C ALA A 274 -8.27 10.38 25.53
N LEU A 275 -7.87 10.55 24.27
CA LEU A 275 -7.13 11.74 23.82
C LEU A 275 -8.01 12.99 23.84
N ALA A 276 -9.26 12.89 23.38
CA ALA A 276 -10.22 13.99 23.39
C ALA A 276 -10.57 14.45 24.82
N LYS A 277 -10.65 13.53 25.79
CA LYS A 277 -10.81 13.88 27.22
C LYS A 277 -9.64 14.71 27.74
N ALA A 278 -8.41 14.34 27.38
CA ALA A 278 -7.23 15.08 27.78
C ALA A 278 -7.21 16.49 27.18
N ASP A 279 -7.75 16.66 25.97
CA ASP A 279 -7.93 17.98 25.35
C ASP A 279 -9.06 18.79 26.00
N TYR A 280 -10.22 18.17 26.27
CA TYR A 280 -11.34 18.82 26.96
C TYR A 280 -10.93 19.47 28.28
N GLN A 281 -10.07 18.81 29.07
CA GLN A 281 -9.55 19.37 30.32
C GLN A 281 -8.73 20.66 30.13
N LYS A 282 -8.15 20.87 28.94
CA LYS A 282 -7.35 22.07 28.61
C LYS A 282 -8.18 23.16 27.94
N THR A 283 -9.12 22.76 27.07
CA THR A 283 -9.76 23.68 26.11
C THR A 283 -11.21 23.97 26.46
N GLY A 284 -11.87 23.05 27.17
CA GLY A 284 -13.30 23.10 27.45
C GLY A 284 -14.19 22.64 26.30
N ILE A 285 -13.64 22.27 25.13
CA ILE A 285 -14.42 21.74 24.01
C ILE A 285 -14.83 20.30 24.35
N LEU A 286 -16.14 20.04 24.31
CA LEU A 286 -16.73 18.74 24.67
C LEU A 286 -15.95 17.56 24.06
N ALA A 287 -15.54 16.63 24.92
CA ALA A 287 -14.74 15.48 24.51
C ALA A 287 -15.49 14.63 23.47
N SER A 288 -16.81 14.55 23.55
CA SER A 288 -17.65 13.86 22.58
C SER A 288 -17.58 14.47 21.18
N VAL A 289 -17.55 15.80 21.09
CA VAL A 289 -17.47 16.55 19.83
C VAL A 289 -16.10 16.33 19.18
N THR A 290 -15.02 16.57 19.93
CA THR A 290 -13.66 16.34 19.43
C THR A 290 -13.44 14.89 19.00
N ALA A 291 -13.90 13.93 19.80
CA ALA A 291 -13.78 12.51 19.47
C ALA A 291 -14.60 12.12 18.22
N ALA A 292 -15.84 12.58 18.10
CA ALA A 292 -16.70 12.25 16.98
C ALA A 292 -16.22 12.88 15.66
N GLN A 293 -15.76 14.13 15.70
CA GLN A 293 -15.11 14.76 14.53
C GLN A 293 -13.85 14.01 14.15
N MET A 294 -12.97 13.70 15.10
CA MET A 294 -11.76 12.93 14.82
C MET A 294 -12.09 11.56 14.19
N ILE A 295 -13.09 10.84 14.70
CA ILE A 295 -13.54 9.56 14.13
C ILE A 295 -13.98 9.74 12.67
N LEU A 296 -14.82 10.75 12.41
CA LEU A 296 -15.38 11.01 11.08
C LEU A 296 -14.30 11.43 10.08
N GLU A 297 -13.48 12.43 10.43
CA GLU A 297 -12.52 13.06 9.51
C GLU A 297 -11.31 12.15 9.23
N SER A 298 -10.86 11.37 10.22
CA SER A 298 -9.71 10.48 10.08
C SER A 298 -10.06 9.05 9.64
N GLY A 299 -11.36 8.72 9.56
CA GLY A 299 -11.81 7.35 9.34
C GLY A 299 -11.29 6.39 10.40
N TYR A 300 -11.39 6.76 11.68
CA TYR A 300 -10.78 6.04 12.82
C TYR A 300 -9.24 5.95 12.76
N VAL A 301 -8.58 7.02 12.31
CA VAL A 301 -7.12 7.14 12.11
C VAL A 301 -6.60 6.14 11.05
N LYS A 302 -7.34 6.00 9.95
CA LYS A 302 -7.01 5.06 8.85
C LYS A 302 -6.83 5.73 7.50
N THR A 303 -7.23 7.00 7.35
CA THR A 303 -6.98 7.74 6.11
C THR A 303 -5.47 7.97 5.92
N ASP A 304 -5.04 8.01 4.66
CA ASP A 304 -3.67 8.39 4.26
C ASP A 304 -3.22 9.70 4.94
N LEU A 305 -4.10 10.72 4.99
CA LEU A 305 -3.82 11.99 5.64
C LEU A 305 -3.58 11.84 7.15
N ALA A 306 -4.39 11.01 7.83
CA ALA A 306 -4.20 10.76 9.26
C ALA A 306 -2.94 9.92 9.54
N VAL A 307 -2.63 8.95 8.68
CA VAL A 307 -1.49 8.04 8.85
C VAL A 307 -0.16 8.71 8.52
N ASP A 308 -0.07 9.41 7.39
CA ASP A 308 1.19 9.94 6.85
C ASP A 308 1.52 11.35 7.36
N ALA A 309 0.50 12.09 7.84
CA ALA A 309 0.64 13.47 8.29
C ALA A 309 0.19 13.71 9.73
N CYS A 310 -0.25 12.67 10.46
CA CYS A 310 -0.88 12.79 11.79
C CYS A 310 -2.05 13.79 11.81
N ASN A 311 -2.67 14.10 10.67
CA ASN A 311 -3.73 15.09 10.57
C ASN A 311 -5.09 14.41 10.65
N CYS A 312 -5.67 14.43 11.83
CA CYS A 312 -6.88 13.67 12.15
C CYS A 312 -8.19 14.43 11.92
N PHE A 313 -8.12 15.67 11.44
CA PHE A 313 -9.28 16.57 11.31
C PHE A 313 -9.41 17.19 9.91
N GLY A 314 -8.57 16.80 8.95
CA GLY A 314 -8.61 17.35 7.59
C GLY A 314 -8.17 18.81 7.50
N MET A 315 -7.34 19.29 8.43
CA MET A 315 -6.99 20.72 8.51
C MET A 315 -6.04 21.12 7.38
N LYS A 316 -6.49 22.05 6.52
CA LYS A 316 -5.66 22.64 5.46
C LYS A 316 -4.62 23.62 6.03
N THR A 317 -3.56 23.86 5.29
CA THR A 317 -2.54 24.86 5.66
C THR A 317 -3.13 26.28 5.72
N THR A 318 -4.02 26.59 4.79
CA THR A 318 -4.82 27.82 4.78
C THR A 318 -6.26 27.49 5.21
N LEU A 319 -6.67 28.01 6.37
CA LEU A 319 -8.02 27.87 6.91
C LEU A 319 -8.51 29.26 7.34
N SER A 320 -9.78 29.57 7.07
CA SER A 320 -10.44 30.82 7.51
C SER A 320 -9.74 32.13 7.12
N ASN A 321 -8.72 32.10 6.27
CA ASN A 321 -7.86 33.22 5.89
C ASN A 321 -7.28 33.98 7.10
N ASN A 322 -7.00 33.28 8.20
CA ASN A 322 -6.40 33.85 9.41
C ASN A 322 -5.55 32.84 10.19
N SER A 323 -4.91 33.30 11.26
CA SER A 323 -4.10 32.52 12.19
C SER A 323 -4.68 32.56 13.60
N TRP A 324 -4.51 31.48 14.36
CA TRP A 324 -4.90 31.38 15.76
C TRP A 324 -3.67 31.35 16.67
N LYS A 325 -3.80 31.94 17.87
CA LYS A 325 -2.66 32.20 18.77
C LYS A 325 -2.05 30.92 19.34
N SER A 326 -2.88 29.91 19.58
CA SER A 326 -2.45 28.64 20.19
C SER A 326 -2.21 27.53 19.15
N SER A 327 -1.92 27.89 17.90
CA SER A 327 -1.64 26.94 16.82
C SER A 327 -0.44 26.06 17.15
N THR A 328 -0.60 24.74 17.06
CA THR A 328 0.53 23.78 17.15
C THR A 328 1.08 23.43 15.77
N GLY A 329 0.41 23.85 14.69
CA GLY A 329 0.96 23.78 13.34
C GLY A 329 2.25 24.61 13.22
N ASP A 330 3.30 24.02 12.63
CA ASP A 330 4.62 24.65 12.50
C ASP A 330 4.73 25.66 11.34
N GLY A 331 3.66 25.80 10.54
CA GLY A 331 3.59 26.65 9.35
C GLY A 331 4.49 26.23 8.19
N LYS A 332 5.16 25.07 8.28
CA LYS A 332 6.18 24.61 7.32
C LYS A 332 5.90 23.21 6.80
N SER A 333 5.55 22.30 7.70
CA SER A 333 5.28 20.90 7.39
C SER A 333 3.91 20.74 6.75
N LYS A 334 3.88 20.14 5.55
CA LYS A 334 2.65 19.92 4.79
C LYS A 334 2.58 18.55 4.14
N TYR A 335 1.35 18.13 3.86
CA TYR A 335 1.02 16.94 3.06
C TYR A 335 0.12 17.36 1.90
N THR A 336 0.59 17.16 0.67
CA THR A 336 -0.14 17.56 -0.54
C THR A 336 -0.88 16.35 -1.11
N LYS A 337 -2.21 16.45 -1.25
CA LYS A 337 -3.02 15.39 -1.86
C LYS A 337 -4.18 15.94 -2.66
N ILE A 338 -4.73 15.10 -3.55
CA ILE A 338 -6.01 15.37 -4.19
C ILE A 338 -7.13 15.10 -3.19
N THR A 339 -8.04 16.06 -3.04
CA THR A 339 -9.23 16.00 -2.19
C THR A 339 -10.49 16.26 -3.00
N ASN A 340 -11.62 15.78 -2.52
CA ASN A 340 -12.94 15.98 -3.10
C ASN A 340 -13.64 17.12 -2.35
N GLU A 341 -14.00 18.19 -3.04
CA GLU A 341 -14.66 19.36 -2.46
C GLU A 341 -16.02 19.58 -3.13
N GLU A 342 -17.03 19.88 -2.33
CA GLU A 342 -18.39 20.18 -2.80
C GLU A 342 -18.65 21.69 -2.66
N TYR A 343 -18.04 22.49 -3.53
CA TYR A 343 -18.26 23.95 -3.54
C TYR A 343 -19.69 24.32 -3.97
N THR A 344 -20.29 23.47 -4.81
CA THR A 344 -21.69 23.58 -5.24
C THR A 344 -22.42 22.31 -4.80
N PRO A 345 -23.61 22.41 -4.18
CA PRO A 345 -24.36 21.25 -3.74
C PRO A 345 -24.49 20.19 -4.85
N ARG A 346 -24.10 18.96 -4.54
CA ARG A 346 -24.06 17.75 -5.38
C ARG A 346 -23.01 17.72 -6.49
N ILE A 347 -22.11 18.70 -6.57
CA ILE A 347 -21.00 18.71 -7.53
C ILE A 347 -19.68 18.51 -6.80
N ILE A 348 -19.08 17.33 -6.98
CA ILE A 348 -17.77 17.00 -6.40
C ILE A 348 -16.65 17.45 -7.34
N SER A 349 -15.85 18.41 -6.88
CA SER A 349 -14.63 18.89 -7.55
C SER A 349 -13.40 18.23 -6.95
N LYS A 350 -12.49 17.72 -7.79
CA LYS A 350 -11.17 17.24 -7.33
C LYS A 350 -10.19 18.40 -7.34
N VAL A 351 -9.60 18.71 -6.19
CA VAL A 351 -8.58 19.76 -6.08
C VAL A 351 -7.34 19.21 -5.39
N THR A 352 -6.17 19.67 -5.82
CA THR A 352 -4.93 19.43 -5.08
C THR A 352 -4.85 20.48 -3.96
N ALA A 353 -4.72 20.02 -2.71
CA ALA A 353 -4.67 20.88 -1.54
C ALA A 353 -3.51 20.50 -0.62
N ASP A 354 -2.97 21.52 0.06
CA ASP A 354 -1.95 21.37 1.08
C ASP A 354 -2.59 21.28 2.47
N PHE A 355 -2.38 20.15 3.13
CA PHE A 355 -2.84 19.89 4.49
C PHE A 355 -1.72 20.07 5.50
N ARG A 356 -2.08 20.48 6.72
CA ARG A 356 -1.14 20.54 7.85
C ARG A 356 -0.58 19.16 8.16
N LYS A 357 0.67 19.10 8.61
CA LYS A 357 1.31 17.88 9.09
C LYS A 357 1.80 18.09 10.53
N TYR A 358 1.50 17.12 11.38
CA TYR A 358 1.76 17.20 12.82
C TYR A 358 2.79 16.14 13.28
N PRO A 359 3.56 16.43 14.34
CA PRO A 359 4.45 15.43 14.95
C PRO A 359 3.72 14.26 15.62
N CYS A 360 2.53 14.48 16.19
CA CYS A 360 1.71 13.44 16.81
C CYS A 360 0.20 13.78 16.78
N ILE A 361 -0.63 12.83 17.20
CA ILE A 361 -2.09 12.99 17.20
C ILE A 361 -2.54 14.09 18.18
N GLU A 362 -1.91 14.20 19.34
CA GLU A 362 -2.21 15.23 20.35
C GLU A 362 -1.94 16.63 19.82
N ASP A 363 -0.92 16.82 18.98
CA ASP A 363 -0.67 18.09 18.30
C ASP A 363 -1.80 18.41 17.31
N SER A 364 -2.29 17.42 16.56
CA SER A 364 -3.44 17.60 15.66
C SER A 364 -4.73 17.93 16.40
N ILE A 365 -4.97 17.31 17.56
CA ILE A 365 -6.13 17.61 18.42
C ILE A 365 -6.01 19.02 18.98
N SER A 366 -4.84 19.39 19.48
CA SER A 366 -4.61 20.72 20.05
C SER A 366 -4.76 21.82 19.01
N ASP A 367 -4.27 21.61 17.77
CA ASP A 367 -4.45 22.59 16.68
C ASP A 367 -5.92 22.75 16.27
N HIS A 368 -6.66 21.63 16.22
CA HIS A 368 -8.08 21.63 15.93
C HIS A 368 -8.86 22.42 16.99
N SER A 369 -8.58 22.18 18.27
CA SER A 369 -9.24 22.92 19.35
C SER A 369 -8.85 24.40 19.37
N ALA A 370 -7.59 24.74 19.08
CA ALA A 370 -7.17 26.13 18.93
C ALA A 370 -7.87 26.80 17.75
N TYR A 371 -8.03 26.11 16.62
CA TYR A 371 -8.82 26.59 15.49
C TYR A 371 -10.28 26.86 15.88
N LEU A 372 -10.93 25.93 16.58
CA LEU A 372 -12.32 26.09 17.00
C LEU A 372 -12.51 27.26 18.00
N LEU A 373 -11.52 27.56 18.84
CA LEU A 373 -11.62 28.63 19.84
C LEU A 373 -11.23 30.02 19.33
N ASP A 374 -10.25 30.10 18.41
CA ASP A 374 -9.62 31.37 18.04
C ASP A 374 -9.90 31.81 16.59
N ALA A 375 -10.40 30.93 15.71
CA ALA A 375 -10.67 31.29 14.32
C ALA A 375 -11.67 32.44 14.23
N ARG A 376 -11.42 33.40 13.34
CA ARG A 376 -12.24 34.59 13.14
C ARG A 376 -13.03 34.55 11.82
N SER A 377 -14.14 35.29 11.79
CA SER A 377 -14.89 35.67 10.61
C SER A 377 -15.16 37.17 10.69
N GLY A 378 -14.38 37.97 9.95
CA GLY A 378 -14.25 39.40 10.23
C GLY A 378 -13.70 39.63 11.65
N ASP A 379 -14.33 40.52 12.40
CA ASP A 379 -13.91 40.86 13.77
C ASP A 379 -14.43 39.87 14.85
N LYS A 380 -15.35 38.98 14.48
CA LYS A 380 -16.02 38.04 15.40
C LYS A 380 -15.35 36.67 15.40
N LEU A 381 -15.53 35.94 16.49
CA LEU A 381 -15.20 34.51 16.52
C LEU A 381 -16.08 33.77 15.51
N ARG A 382 -15.46 32.86 14.75
CA ARG A 382 -16.15 32.03 13.76
C ARG A 382 -17.14 31.05 14.42
N TYR A 383 -16.78 30.55 15.60
CA TYR A 383 -17.55 29.58 16.37
C TYR A 383 -17.95 30.18 17.72
N ASP A 384 -18.52 31.37 17.68
CA ASP A 384 -18.97 32.10 18.88
C ASP A 384 -20.01 31.27 19.68
N GLY A 385 -19.87 31.24 21.00
CA GLY A 385 -20.71 30.43 21.90
C GLY A 385 -20.30 28.94 22.05
N LEU A 386 -19.30 28.47 21.29
CA LEU A 386 -18.90 27.05 21.31
C LEU A 386 -18.35 26.61 22.68
N LYS A 387 -17.62 27.48 23.38
CA LYS A 387 -16.99 27.15 24.67
C LYS A 387 -18.03 27.01 25.79
N GLU A 388 -19.14 27.73 25.64
CA GLU A 388 -20.25 27.77 26.58
C GLU A 388 -21.19 26.57 26.40
N ALA A 389 -21.29 26.04 25.17
CA ALA A 389 -22.16 24.92 24.83
C ALA A 389 -21.93 23.70 25.74
N LYS A 390 -23.01 23.23 26.37
CA LYS A 390 -23.00 22.05 27.26
C LYS A 390 -23.64 20.81 26.63
N ASP A 391 -24.29 21.00 25.49
CA ASP A 391 -24.89 19.93 24.71
C ASP A 391 -24.14 19.77 23.39
N TYR A 392 -23.86 18.52 23.00
CA TYR A 392 -23.07 18.24 21.81
C TYR A 392 -23.82 18.59 20.50
N ASN A 393 -25.15 18.60 20.50
CA ASN A 393 -25.95 18.99 19.34
C ASN A 393 -25.87 20.52 19.13
N GLU A 394 -25.96 21.27 20.21
CA GLU A 394 -25.72 22.73 20.20
C GLU A 394 -24.30 23.03 19.71
N ALA A 395 -23.28 22.40 20.31
CA ALA A 395 -21.88 22.60 19.93
C ALA A 395 -21.62 22.30 18.44
N ILE A 396 -22.11 21.16 17.92
CA ILE A 396 -21.90 20.81 16.51
C ILE A 396 -22.72 21.69 15.56
N THR A 397 -23.87 22.21 16.00
CA THR A 397 -24.66 23.19 15.25
C THR A 397 -23.89 24.50 15.10
N ILE A 398 -23.25 24.98 16.17
CA ILE A 398 -22.36 26.15 16.12
C ILE A 398 -21.20 25.90 15.14
N ILE A 399 -20.52 24.76 15.26
CA ILE A 399 -19.40 24.38 14.38
C ILE A 399 -19.84 24.33 12.91
N LYS A 400 -21.01 23.75 12.62
CA LYS A 400 -21.53 23.71 11.25
C LYS A 400 -21.87 25.10 10.74
N ASN A 401 -22.57 25.91 11.52
CA ASN A 401 -22.98 27.27 11.13
C ASN A 401 -21.76 28.19 10.93
N GLY A 402 -20.66 27.95 11.65
CA GLY A 402 -19.37 28.60 11.40
C GLY A 402 -18.64 28.15 10.13
N GLY A 403 -19.22 27.22 9.36
CA GLY A 403 -18.73 26.79 8.05
C GLY A 403 -17.66 25.69 8.10
N TYR A 404 -17.60 24.88 9.17
CA TYR A 404 -16.64 23.78 9.26
C TYR A 404 -16.85 22.71 8.17
N ALA A 405 -18.11 22.42 7.83
CA ALA A 405 -18.48 21.43 6.83
C ALA A 405 -19.65 21.91 5.96
N THR A 406 -19.57 21.64 4.66
CA THR A 406 -20.64 21.94 3.69
C THR A 406 -21.68 20.82 3.60
N ASP A 407 -21.37 19.62 4.09
CA ASP A 407 -22.27 18.47 4.07
C ASP A 407 -23.55 18.74 4.87
N SER A 408 -24.71 18.71 4.19
CA SER A 408 -26.03 18.91 4.81
C SER A 408 -26.33 17.93 5.95
N LYS A 409 -25.73 16.72 5.96
CA LYS A 409 -25.90 15.69 6.99
C LYS A 409 -24.82 15.68 8.07
N TYR A 410 -23.94 16.68 8.12
CA TYR A 410 -22.82 16.71 9.05
C TYR A 410 -23.23 16.57 10.53
N ILE A 411 -24.23 17.35 10.98
CA ILE A 411 -24.76 17.29 12.35
C ILE A 411 -25.24 15.87 12.67
N ASP A 412 -26.06 15.28 11.80
CA ASP A 412 -26.58 13.93 11.99
C ASP A 412 -25.47 12.90 12.08
N LYS A 413 -24.45 12.99 11.21
CA LYS A 413 -23.31 12.06 11.22
C LYS A 413 -22.57 12.11 12.56
N ILE A 414 -22.26 13.31 13.05
CA ILE A 414 -21.56 13.51 14.32
C ILE A 414 -22.43 13.03 15.50
N CYS A 415 -23.68 13.48 15.59
CA CYS A 415 -24.61 13.06 16.63
C CYS A 415 -24.82 11.53 16.64
N ASN A 416 -24.84 10.88 15.48
CA ASN A 416 -24.95 9.43 15.38
C ASN A 416 -23.68 8.74 15.88
N LEU A 417 -22.48 9.27 15.64
CA LEU A 417 -21.23 8.74 16.18
C LEU A 417 -21.17 8.88 17.71
N ILE A 418 -21.57 10.05 18.23
CA ILE A 418 -21.65 10.32 19.66
C ILE A 418 -22.58 9.31 20.35
N LYS A 419 -23.78 9.11 19.81
CA LYS A 419 -24.75 8.13 20.35
C LYS A 419 -24.26 6.68 20.19
N ARG A 420 -23.68 6.33 19.04
CA ARG A 420 -23.19 4.97 18.73
C ARG A 420 -22.10 4.52 19.71
N PHE A 421 -21.22 5.42 20.10
CA PHE A 421 -20.10 5.13 21.00
C PHE A 421 -20.30 5.70 22.42
N GLU A 422 -21.48 6.24 22.72
CA GLU A 422 -21.84 6.84 24.01
C GLU A 422 -20.81 7.86 24.52
N LEU A 423 -20.32 8.70 23.61
CA LEU A 423 -19.21 9.62 23.88
C LEU A 423 -19.62 10.77 24.81
N ASP A 424 -20.90 11.12 24.82
CA ASP A 424 -21.54 12.18 25.61
C ASP A 424 -21.50 11.92 27.12
N LYS A 425 -21.30 10.67 27.54
CA LYS A 425 -21.11 10.28 28.94
C LYS A 425 -19.91 10.94 29.61
N TYR A 426 -19.08 11.65 28.84
CA TYR A 426 -17.79 12.18 29.27
C TYR A 426 -17.63 13.69 29.08
N ASP A 427 -18.72 14.37 28.76
CA ASP A 427 -18.77 15.82 28.53
C ASP A 427 -18.86 16.65 29.82
N GLY A 428 -18.84 15.99 31.00
CA GLY A 428 -18.88 16.61 32.33
C GLY A 428 -17.61 16.41 33.15
N ASN A 429 -17.37 17.31 34.11
CA ASN A 429 -16.26 17.25 35.06
C ASN A 429 -16.51 16.20 36.15
N GLY A 430 -16.00 14.97 35.99
CA GLY A 430 -15.81 14.06 37.11
C GLY A 430 -15.84 12.56 36.77
N ASN A 431 -14.92 11.83 37.39
CA ASN A 431 -14.94 10.37 37.49
C ASN A 431 -16.31 9.85 37.93
N THR A 432 -17.05 9.21 37.03
CA THR A 432 -18.10 8.26 37.42
C THR A 432 -17.88 6.95 36.69
N ALA A 433 -17.62 5.89 37.46
CA ALA A 433 -17.70 4.50 37.03
C ALA A 433 -19.05 4.25 36.29
N PRO A 434 -19.12 3.27 35.37
CA PRO A 434 -20.33 3.01 34.60
C PRO A 434 -21.49 2.67 35.53
N SER A 435 -22.43 3.59 35.69
CA SER A 435 -23.72 3.32 36.31
C SER A 435 -24.57 2.53 35.31
N PRO A 436 -25.35 1.51 35.75
CA PRO A 436 -26.23 0.74 34.88
C PRO A 436 -27.14 1.65 34.08
N ALA A 437 -27.40 1.27 32.82
CA ALA A 437 -28.18 2.04 31.87
C ALA A 437 -29.45 2.64 32.53
N PRO A 438 -29.70 3.95 32.35
CA PRO A 438 -30.89 4.59 32.89
C PRO A 438 -32.14 3.91 32.31
N ASP A 439 -33.20 3.87 33.11
CA ASP A 439 -34.52 3.33 32.75
C ASP A 439 -35.01 3.99 31.45
N LYS A 440 -34.75 3.35 30.31
CA LYS A 440 -35.32 3.75 29.02
C LYS A 440 -36.30 2.68 28.61
N ASP A 441 -37.51 3.12 28.29
CA ASP A 441 -38.49 2.33 27.57
C ASP A 441 -37.81 1.66 26.37
N LEU A 442 -37.89 0.33 26.33
CA LEU A 442 -37.34 -0.44 25.22
C LEU A 442 -37.97 0.04 23.90
N LYS A 443 -37.10 0.43 22.96
CA LYS A 443 -37.45 0.99 21.66
C LYS A 443 -38.30 0.03 20.83
N TYR A 444 -38.02 -1.26 20.94
CA TYR A 444 -38.74 -2.31 20.23
C TYR A 444 -39.50 -3.22 21.20
N LYS A 445 -40.63 -3.75 20.75
CA LYS A 445 -41.57 -4.53 21.55
C LYS A 445 -41.60 -5.98 21.08
N VAL A 446 -41.99 -6.88 21.99
CA VAL A 446 -42.25 -8.28 21.67
C VAL A 446 -43.28 -8.37 20.52
N GLY A 447 -43.03 -9.26 19.57
CA GLY A 447 -43.83 -9.46 18.37
C GLY A 447 -43.36 -8.69 17.13
N GLN A 448 -42.41 -7.77 17.25
CA GLN A 448 -41.85 -7.06 16.09
C GLN A 448 -40.82 -7.92 15.35
N TYR A 449 -40.89 -7.94 14.02
CA TYR A 449 -39.88 -8.57 13.17
C TYR A 449 -38.75 -7.58 12.90
N VAL A 450 -37.51 -7.99 13.13
CA VAL A 450 -36.34 -7.12 13.06
C VAL A 450 -35.22 -7.77 12.26
N ASP A 451 -34.51 -6.94 11.50
CA ASP A 451 -33.25 -7.33 10.87
C ASP A 451 -32.10 -6.76 11.71
N CYS A 452 -31.22 -7.63 12.19
CA CYS A 452 -30.09 -7.30 13.03
C CYS A 452 -28.78 -7.50 12.27
N SER A 453 -27.80 -6.60 12.41
CA SER A 453 -26.46 -6.77 11.82
C SER A 453 -25.59 -7.77 12.58
N SER A 454 -25.88 -7.99 13.85
CA SER A 454 -25.13 -8.85 14.75
C SER A 454 -26.03 -9.37 15.86
N TYR A 455 -25.61 -10.46 16.50
CA TYR A 455 -26.33 -11.07 17.60
C TYR A 455 -25.39 -11.70 18.64
N TYR A 456 -25.95 -12.03 19.80
CA TYR A 456 -25.27 -12.57 20.97
C TYR A 456 -25.97 -13.82 21.45
N ASN A 457 -25.25 -14.68 22.19
CA ASN A 457 -25.85 -15.91 22.73
C ASN A 457 -26.59 -15.64 24.04
N LYS A 458 -26.19 -14.60 24.80
CA LYS A 458 -26.80 -14.20 26.07
C LYS A 458 -27.08 -12.70 26.13
N ALA A 459 -28.13 -12.32 26.85
CA ALA A 459 -28.50 -10.92 27.10
C ALA A 459 -27.39 -10.09 27.78
N ALA A 460 -26.49 -10.76 28.50
CA ALA A 460 -25.40 -10.15 29.25
C ALA A 460 -24.02 -10.32 28.58
N ASP A 461 -23.96 -10.95 27.40
CA ASP A 461 -22.69 -11.07 26.69
C ASP A 461 -22.15 -9.67 26.34
N PRO A 462 -20.87 -9.40 26.61
CA PRO A 462 -20.27 -8.12 26.26
C PRO A 462 -20.20 -7.96 24.73
N VAL A 463 -20.12 -6.71 24.26
CA VAL A 463 -20.09 -6.37 22.82
C VAL A 463 -18.95 -7.10 22.08
N SER A 464 -17.85 -7.44 22.76
CA SER A 464 -16.73 -8.22 22.21
C SER A 464 -17.10 -9.67 21.80
N LYS A 465 -18.24 -10.19 22.26
CA LYS A 465 -18.75 -11.52 21.90
C LYS A 465 -19.80 -11.49 20.80
N ALA A 466 -19.97 -10.37 20.11
CA ALA A 466 -20.91 -10.26 19.00
C ALA A 466 -20.58 -11.27 17.90
N VAL A 467 -21.58 -12.04 17.47
CA VAL A 467 -21.53 -12.80 16.22
C VAL A 467 -21.95 -11.87 15.10
N ILE A 468 -20.98 -11.46 14.27
CA ILE A 468 -21.17 -10.50 13.18
C ILE A 468 -21.72 -11.23 11.95
N LYS A 469 -23.02 -11.51 11.98
CA LYS A 469 -23.75 -12.10 10.87
C LYS A 469 -25.19 -11.58 10.88
N PRO A 470 -25.74 -11.18 9.71
CA PRO A 470 -27.13 -10.76 9.63
C PRO A 470 -28.07 -11.82 10.21
N LEU A 471 -28.97 -11.37 11.07
CA LEU A 471 -29.99 -12.19 11.71
C LEU A 471 -31.34 -11.47 11.62
N SER A 472 -32.31 -12.09 10.96
CA SER A 472 -33.68 -11.60 10.90
C SER A 472 -34.57 -12.52 11.70
N GLY A 473 -35.48 -11.96 12.49
CA GLY A 473 -36.39 -12.75 13.32
C GLY A 473 -37.34 -11.90 14.13
N THR A 474 -38.21 -12.55 14.88
CA THR A 474 -39.19 -11.89 15.74
C THR A 474 -38.61 -11.66 17.13
N ILE A 475 -38.83 -10.48 17.71
CA ILE A 475 -38.54 -10.25 19.12
C ILE A 475 -39.51 -11.09 19.96
N THR A 476 -39.02 -12.14 20.58
CA THR A 476 -39.83 -13.07 21.38
C THR A 476 -39.83 -12.73 22.87
N ALA A 477 -38.80 -12.03 23.34
CA ALA A 477 -38.72 -11.57 24.72
C ALA A 477 -37.86 -10.32 24.85
N THR A 478 -38.06 -9.58 25.93
CA THR A 478 -37.25 -8.42 26.26
C THR A 478 -36.72 -8.47 27.68
N LYS A 479 -35.47 -8.06 27.89
CA LYS A 479 -34.82 -7.91 29.19
C LYS A 479 -34.32 -6.47 29.37
N PRO A 480 -35.16 -5.58 29.91
CA PRO A 480 -34.74 -4.21 30.24
C PRO A 480 -33.46 -4.22 31.09
N LYS A 481 -32.65 -3.17 30.96
CA LYS A 481 -31.42 -2.98 31.75
C LYS A 481 -30.32 -4.02 31.49
N LYS A 482 -30.42 -4.82 30.42
CA LYS A 482 -29.36 -5.71 29.92
C LYS A 482 -28.71 -5.13 28.67
N VAL A 483 -27.44 -5.48 28.45
CA VAL A 483 -26.61 -5.00 27.33
C VAL A 483 -27.25 -5.35 25.98
N ASN A 484 -27.82 -6.55 25.87
CA ASN A 484 -28.55 -7.01 24.69
C ASN A 484 -29.99 -7.32 25.13
N PRO A 485 -30.91 -6.33 25.13
CA PRO A 485 -32.22 -6.48 25.75
C PRO A 485 -33.24 -7.23 24.88
N TYR A 486 -33.01 -7.45 23.57
CA TYR A 486 -34.01 -8.07 22.69
C TYR A 486 -33.64 -9.51 22.37
N GLN A 487 -34.53 -10.46 22.64
CA GLN A 487 -34.37 -11.85 22.25
C GLN A 487 -35.03 -12.11 20.90
N ILE A 488 -34.28 -12.62 19.94
CA ILE A 488 -34.70 -12.94 18.58
C ILE A 488 -34.96 -14.45 18.45
N ASP A 489 -36.16 -14.81 18.00
CA ASP A 489 -36.64 -16.18 17.79
C ASP A 489 -36.38 -17.13 18.97
N GLY A 490 -36.47 -16.60 20.20
CA GLY A 490 -36.26 -17.35 21.44
C GLY A 490 -34.81 -17.80 21.67
N LYS A 491 -33.86 -17.41 20.82
CA LYS A 491 -32.53 -18.00 20.79
C LYS A 491 -31.41 -17.00 20.98
N TYR A 492 -31.37 -15.97 20.15
CA TYR A 492 -30.26 -15.02 20.13
C TYR A 492 -30.68 -13.71 20.75
N TRP A 493 -29.70 -12.90 21.16
CA TRP A 493 -29.94 -11.58 21.74
C TRP A 493 -29.35 -10.51 20.84
N CYS A 494 -29.94 -9.32 20.79
CA CYS A 494 -29.37 -8.17 20.10
C CYS A 494 -29.57 -6.89 20.92
N ASN A 495 -28.79 -5.86 20.59
CA ASN A 495 -28.93 -4.54 21.19
C ASN A 495 -29.65 -3.55 20.25
N ASP A 496 -30.01 -2.39 20.76
CA ASP A 496 -30.71 -1.33 20.01
C ASP A 496 -29.97 -0.89 18.74
N GLY A 497 -28.64 -0.81 18.80
CA GLY A 497 -27.78 -0.36 17.72
C GLY A 497 -27.55 -1.42 16.63
N ASP A 498 -27.85 -2.68 16.94
CA ASP A 498 -27.72 -3.80 16.01
C ASP A 498 -28.97 -3.97 15.14
N ILE A 499 -30.14 -3.49 15.57
CA ILE A 499 -31.38 -3.53 14.79
C ILE A 499 -31.34 -2.46 13.69
N ARG A 500 -31.34 -2.91 12.43
CA ARG A 500 -31.21 -2.08 11.21
C ARG A 500 -32.54 -1.69 10.60
N SER A 501 -33.53 -2.57 10.68
CA SER A 501 -34.89 -2.33 10.21
C SER A 501 -35.89 -3.06 11.09
N VAL A 502 -37.07 -2.45 11.22
CA VAL A 502 -38.27 -3.10 11.77
C VAL A 502 -39.19 -3.37 10.59
N GLY A 503 -39.41 -4.65 10.31
CA GLY A 503 -40.35 -5.11 9.29
C GLY A 503 -41.67 -5.53 9.91
N LYS A 504 -42.70 -5.69 9.08
CA LYS A 504 -43.81 -6.58 9.43
C LYS A 504 -43.29 -8.01 9.38
N ALA A 505 -43.66 -8.83 10.35
CA ALA A 505 -43.43 -10.27 10.26
C ALA A 505 -43.96 -10.76 8.91
N PHE A 506 -43.17 -11.56 8.19
CA PHE A 506 -43.62 -12.12 6.93
C PHE A 506 -44.83 -13.02 7.20
N GLU A 507 -46.02 -12.53 6.84
CA GLU A 507 -47.24 -13.32 6.93
C GLU A 507 -47.19 -14.39 5.84
N GLN A 508 -47.10 -15.65 6.27
CA GLN A 508 -47.16 -16.77 5.34
C GLN A 508 -48.45 -16.69 4.55
N TYR A 509 -48.33 -16.79 3.23
CA TYR A 509 -49.47 -16.79 2.33
C TYR A 509 -49.31 -17.93 1.33
N ASN A 510 -50.39 -18.28 0.66
CA ASN A 510 -50.34 -19.28 -0.38
C ASN A 510 -50.26 -18.62 -1.76
N VAL A 511 -49.64 -19.32 -2.70
CA VAL A 511 -49.74 -19.00 -4.12
C VAL A 511 -50.42 -20.15 -4.85
N LYS A 512 -51.24 -19.82 -5.84
CA LYS A 512 -51.74 -20.75 -6.83
C LYS A 512 -50.82 -20.67 -8.05
N VAL A 513 -50.24 -21.80 -8.41
CA VAL A 513 -49.42 -21.97 -9.61
C VAL A 513 -50.28 -22.68 -10.66
N SER A 514 -50.46 -22.05 -11.82
CA SER A 514 -51.29 -22.58 -12.92
C SER A 514 -50.49 -23.20 -14.06
N SER A 515 -49.15 -23.20 -13.98
CA SER A 515 -48.26 -23.87 -14.96
C SER A 515 -47.50 -25.04 -14.36
N GLY A 516 -47.31 -26.10 -15.14
CA GLY A 516 -46.59 -27.32 -14.70
C GLY A 516 -45.07 -27.14 -14.60
N ASP A 517 -44.53 -26.06 -15.14
CA ASP A 517 -43.09 -25.87 -15.42
C ASP A 517 -42.47 -24.65 -14.71
N VAL A 518 -43.07 -24.18 -13.61
CA VAL A 518 -42.42 -23.16 -12.76
C VAL A 518 -41.24 -23.78 -12.02
N TYR A 519 -40.04 -23.29 -12.31
CA TYR A 519 -38.80 -23.81 -11.71
C TYR A 519 -38.70 -23.51 -10.21
N ILE A 520 -38.33 -24.54 -9.45
CA ILE A 520 -37.81 -24.41 -8.08
C ILE A 520 -36.30 -24.21 -8.17
N ARG A 521 -35.78 -23.13 -7.58
CA ARG A 521 -34.38 -22.75 -7.65
C ARG A 521 -33.71 -22.81 -6.28
N SER A 522 -32.41 -23.14 -6.27
CA SER A 522 -31.59 -23.20 -5.05
C SER A 522 -31.39 -21.85 -4.36
N ASN A 523 -31.63 -20.73 -5.04
CA ASN A 523 -31.65 -19.38 -4.48
C ASN A 523 -32.53 -18.46 -5.35
N ALA A 524 -32.77 -17.23 -4.90
CA ALA A 524 -33.52 -16.21 -5.63
C ALA A 524 -32.72 -15.69 -6.84
N GLY A 525 -33.01 -16.23 -8.03
CA GLY A 525 -32.44 -15.78 -9.31
C GLY A 525 -32.54 -16.86 -10.40
N THR A 526 -32.62 -16.43 -11.66
CA THR A 526 -32.75 -17.34 -12.82
C THR A 526 -31.45 -18.09 -13.13
N ASN A 527 -30.32 -17.62 -12.62
CA ASN A 527 -28.99 -18.20 -12.75
C ASN A 527 -28.67 -19.29 -11.72
N TYR A 528 -29.55 -19.55 -10.75
CA TYR A 528 -29.33 -20.59 -9.73
C TYR A 528 -29.79 -21.97 -10.22
N ALA A 529 -29.17 -23.03 -9.69
CA ALA A 529 -29.46 -24.41 -10.08
C ALA A 529 -30.94 -24.74 -9.82
N SER A 530 -31.56 -25.41 -10.80
CA SER A 530 -32.92 -25.94 -10.72
C SER A 530 -32.95 -27.19 -9.84
N LYS A 531 -34.03 -27.33 -9.05
CA LYS A 531 -34.36 -28.54 -8.28
C LYS A 531 -35.61 -29.26 -8.81
N GLY A 532 -36.00 -28.94 -10.05
CA GLY A 532 -37.22 -29.42 -10.68
C GLY A 532 -38.29 -28.33 -10.78
N PHE A 533 -39.52 -28.76 -11.00
CA PHE A 533 -40.68 -27.89 -11.19
C PHE A 533 -41.63 -27.98 -10.00
N THR A 534 -42.38 -26.92 -9.72
CA THR A 534 -43.41 -26.93 -8.67
C THR A 534 -44.57 -27.85 -9.00
N GLY A 535 -44.91 -27.98 -10.29
CA GLY A 535 -46.20 -28.47 -10.74
C GLY A 535 -47.33 -27.46 -10.53
N ILE A 536 -48.53 -27.83 -11.00
CA ILE A 536 -49.76 -27.05 -10.82
C ILE A 536 -50.30 -27.33 -9.41
N GLY A 537 -50.62 -26.29 -8.65
CA GLY A 537 -51.11 -26.47 -7.29
C GLY A 537 -51.10 -25.22 -6.42
N LYS A 538 -51.40 -25.40 -5.12
CA LYS A 538 -51.35 -24.35 -4.10
C LYS A 538 -50.14 -24.58 -3.18
N PHE A 539 -49.30 -23.57 -3.03
CA PHE A 539 -48.04 -23.68 -2.30
C PHE A 539 -47.89 -22.57 -1.27
N GLY A 540 -47.44 -22.91 -0.06
CA GLY A 540 -47.17 -21.93 0.99
C GLY A 540 -45.83 -21.25 0.77
N ILE A 541 -45.82 -19.92 0.82
CA ILE A 541 -44.62 -19.08 0.84
C ILE A 541 -44.31 -18.68 2.28
N VAL A 542 -43.03 -18.77 2.66
CA VAL A 542 -42.57 -18.50 4.05
C VAL A 542 -41.50 -17.43 4.15
N GLU A 543 -40.97 -16.96 3.02
CA GLU A 543 -39.98 -15.90 2.93
C GLU A 543 -40.03 -15.29 1.52
N GLU A 544 -39.76 -14.00 1.39
CA GLU A 544 -39.58 -13.31 0.10
C GLU A 544 -38.15 -12.78 -0.02
N LYS A 545 -37.59 -12.78 -1.24
CA LYS A 545 -36.26 -12.24 -1.52
C LYS A 545 -36.21 -11.63 -2.92
N LYS A 546 -35.56 -10.48 -3.07
CA LYS A 546 -35.28 -9.87 -4.39
C LYS A 546 -34.00 -10.44 -5.00
N ASP A 547 -34.02 -10.70 -6.30
CA ASP A 547 -32.80 -11.03 -7.06
C ASP A 547 -32.03 -9.77 -7.48
N SER A 548 -30.90 -9.96 -8.17
CA SER A 548 -30.05 -8.86 -8.66
C SER A 548 -30.74 -7.91 -9.65
N GLN A 549 -31.88 -8.32 -10.21
CA GLN A 549 -32.71 -7.52 -11.12
C GLN A 549 -33.91 -6.92 -10.39
N GLY A 550 -33.99 -7.07 -9.06
CA GLY A 550 -35.07 -6.53 -8.23
C GLY A 550 -36.37 -7.33 -8.25
N ARG A 551 -36.39 -8.52 -8.88
CA ARG A 551 -37.59 -9.37 -9.03
C ARG A 551 -37.81 -10.20 -7.76
N THR A 552 -39.06 -10.34 -7.34
CA THR A 552 -39.40 -11.00 -6.07
C THR A 552 -39.55 -12.52 -6.20
N TRP A 553 -38.82 -13.25 -5.37
CA TRP A 553 -38.87 -14.72 -5.26
C TRP A 553 -39.49 -15.13 -3.93
N GLY A 554 -40.21 -16.25 -3.92
CA GLY A 554 -40.83 -16.81 -2.71
C GLY A 554 -40.20 -18.15 -2.34
N LEU A 555 -39.83 -18.32 -1.07
CA LEU A 555 -39.36 -19.59 -0.53
C LEU A 555 -40.55 -20.50 -0.23
N LEU A 556 -40.58 -21.68 -0.84
CA LEU A 556 -41.58 -22.70 -0.58
C LEU A 556 -41.45 -23.24 0.85
N LYS A 557 -42.57 -23.40 1.56
CA LYS A 557 -42.65 -23.94 2.92
C LYS A 557 -41.92 -25.28 3.08
N ALA A 558 -42.04 -26.17 2.09
CA ALA A 558 -41.36 -27.47 2.10
C ALA A 558 -39.81 -27.38 2.09
N TYR A 559 -39.26 -26.24 1.67
CA TYR A 559 -37.82 -26.00 1.52
C TYR A 559 -37.25 -25.07 2.61
N GLN A 560 -38.08 -24.66 3.59
CA GLN A 560 -37.70 -23.69 4.62
C GLN A 560 -36.44 -24.08 5.40
N ARG A 561 -36.26 -25.38 5.70
CA ARG A 561 -35.14 -25.87 6.51
C ARG A 561 -33.79 -25.66 5.85
N LYS A 562 -33.68 -25.87 4.53
CA LYS A 562 -32.44 -25.73 3.76
C LYS A 562 -32.34 -24.40 3.01
N LYS A 563 -33.45 -23.63 2.97
CA LYS A 563 -33.59 -22.37 2.23
C LYS A 563 -33.21 -22.46 0.75
N ASP A 564 -33.48 -23.60 0.12
CA ASP A 564 -33.01 -23.93 -1.22
C ASP A 564 -34.14 -24.28 -2.21
N GLY A 565 -35.33 -23.69 -2.04
CA GLY A 565 -36.48 -23.91 -2.92
C GLY A 565 -37.29 -22.65 -3.19
N TRP A 566 -36.73 -21.78 -4.04
CA TRP A 566 -37.28 -20.49 -4.40
C TRP A 566 -38.02 -20.55 -5.73
N ILE A 567 -39.19 -19.91 -5.80
CA ILE A 567 -39.98 -19.79 -7.04
C ILE A 567 -40.15 -18.32 -7.42
N ALA A 568 -40.28 -18.06 -8.72
CA ALA A 568 -40.49 -16.71 -9.23
C ALA A 568 -41.93 -16.25 -8.97
N LEU A 569 -42.11 -15.15 -8.23
CA LEU A 569 -43.46 -14.65 -7.88
C LEU A 569 -44.01 -13.62 -8.87
N TRP A 570 -43.19 -13.13 -9.81
CA TRP A 570 -43.61 -12.18 -10.83
C TRP A 570 -44.15 -12.87 -12.10
N LEU A 571 -44.13 -14.19 -12.17
CA LEU A 571 -44.70 -14.92 -13.30
C LEU A 571 -46.22 -14.83 -13.29
N ASP A 572 -46.82 -14.63 -14.46
CA ASP A 572 -48.28 -14.52 -14.57
C ASP A 572 -49.03 -15.77 -14.09
N CYS A 573 -48.39 -16.93 -14.20
CA CYS A 573 -48.92 -18.21 -13.74
C CYS A 573 -48.80 -18.43 -12.22
N VAL A 574 -48.27 -17.47 -11.45
CA VAL A 574 -48.12 -17.54 -9.98
C VAL A 574 -48.91 -16.40 -9.35
N LYS A 575 -50.04 -16.72 -8.71
CA LYS A 575 -50.93 -15.72 -8.08
C LYS A 575 -51.05 -15.96 -6.57
N LYS A 576 -50.89 -14.91 -5.76
CA LYS A 576 -51.14 -14.96 -4.31
C LYS A 576 -52.63 -15.21 -4.03
N VAL A 577 -52.95 -16.15 -3.14
CA VAL A 577 -54.31 -16.66 -2.82
C VAL A 577 -54.50 -16.98 -1.34
#